data_AF-A0A810Q6L3-F1
#
_entry.id   AF-A0A810Q6L3-F1
#
_cell.length_a   1.000
_cell.length_b   1.000
_cell.length_c   1.000
_cell.angle_alpha   90.00
_cell.angle_beta   90.00
_cell.angle_gamma   90.00
#
_symmetry.space_group_name_H-M   'P 1'
#
loop_
_entity.id
_entity.type
_entity.pdbx_description
1 polymer ?
#
loop_
_entity_poly.entity_id
_entity_poly.type
_entity_poly.pdbx_seq_one_letter_code
_entity_poly.pdbx_strand_id
1 'polypeptide(L)'
;MLEEKTYTLPQLAQELGGAADRQSVLKKLQRRGIAYTAEGRGAKLKITIQSIPDRFPTYCIRELQFAPNSDFEKVRNLFYYCFNDEEFFTYPDERKAAALEECGHHVSRQSIAVYLQKLYDLGLWSKSSQEFVYYFAHGGVYREADKQEYLEAWHDYWGWKEEFGGELKIVCPMILEKYDGFPRKQAVPEANAMEQEAIQTLIALTNESYERAYG
;
A
#
# COMPACT_ATOMS: atom_id res chain seq x y z
N MET A 1 16.94 3.31 14.71
CA MET A 1 16.46 2.16 13.91
C MET A 1 17.64 1.24 13.71
N LEU A 2 17.46 -0.08 13.83
CA LEU A 2 18.60 -1.01 13.78
C LEU A 2 19.10 -1.17 12.33
N GLU A 3 20.41 -1.00 12.14
CA GLU A 3 21.13 -1.14 10.87
C GLU A 3 22.18 -2.27 10.93
N GLU A 4 22.61 -2.74 9.76
CA GLU A 4 23.68 -3.75 9.58
C GLU A 4 25.07 -3.15 9.80
N LYS A 5 25.43 -2.93 11.06
CA LYS A 5 26.75 -2.40 11.47
C LYS A 5 27.23 -3.00 12.78
N THR A 6 28.43 -2.62 13.19
CA THR A 6 28.98 -2.98 14.50
C THR A 6 28.53 -1.98 15.56
N TYR A 7 27.96 -2.50 16.65
CA TYR A 7 27.55 -1.73 17.82
C TYR A 7 28.36 -2.10 19.05
N THR A 8 28.51 -1.13 19.96
CA THR A 8 28.78 -1.42 21.37
C THR A 8 27.51 -1.87 22.08
N LEU A 9 27.65 -2.59 23.20
CA LEU A 9 26.49 -3.05 23.98
C LEU A 9 25.52 -1.92 24.41
N PRO A 10 25.98 -0.75 24.89
CA PRO A 10 25.09 0.36 25.25
C PRO A 10 24.35 0.94 24.05
N GLN A 11 25.04 1.14 22.92
CA GLN A 11 24.42 1.63 21.68
C GLN A 11 23.33 0.67 21.20
N LEU A 12 23.62 -0.63 21.19
CA LEU A 12 22.66 -1.62 20.74
C LEU A 12 21.46 -1.74 21.69
N ALA A 13 21.67 -1.60 23.00
CA ALA A 13 20.59 -1.58 23.98
C ALA A 13 19.67 -0.35 23.82
N GLN A 14 20.22 0.80 23.43
CA GLN A 14 19.45 1.99 23.10
C GLN A 14 18.58 1.77 21.85
N GLU A 15 19.16 1.22 20.78
CA GLU A 15 18.42 0.90 19.53
C GLU A 15 17.33 -0.16 19.72
N LEU A 16 17.57 -1.15 20.59
CA LEU A 16 16.59 -2.21 20.89
C LEU A 16 15.59 -1.81 21.99
N GLY A 17 15.84 -0.71 22.70
CA GLY A 17 15.15 -0.25 23.89
C GLY A 17 15.37 -1.17 25.10
N GLY A 18 15.92 -0.65 26.22
CA GLY A 18 16.03 -1.37 27.49
C GLY A 18 17.44 -1.36 28.11
N ALA A 19 17.70 -2.28 29.05
CA ALA A 19 18.97 -2.33 29.78
C ALA A 19 20.14 -2.81 28.90
N ALA A 20 21.32 -2.22 29.11
CA ALA A 20 22.59 -2.58 28.48
C ALA A 20 23.20 -3.88 29.07
N ASP A 21 22.37 -4.92 29.18
CA ASP A 21 22.77 -6.26 29.60
C ASP A 21 22.96 -7.16 28.37
N ARG A 22 24.07 -7.92 28.35
CA ARG A 22 24.44 -8.79 27.23
C ARG A 22 23.37 -9.83 26.97
N GLN A 23 22.92 -10.58 27.98
CA GLN A 23 21.94 -11.64 27.76
C GLN A 23 20.61 -11.10 27.26
N SER A 24 20.15 -9.99 27.84
CA SER A 24 18.92 -9.31 27.45
C SER A 24 18.96 -8.83 25.99
N VAL A 25 20.08 -8.21 25.58
CA VAL A 25 20.28 -7.75 24.19
C VAL A 25 20.33 -8.94 23.22
N LEU A 26 21.13 -9.97 23.51
CA LEU A 26 21.25 -11.13 22.62
C LEU A 26 19.93 -11.90 22.48
N LYS A 27 19.16 -12.03 23.56
CA LYS A 27 17.83 -12.65 23.54
C LYS A 27 16.84 -11.86 22.68
N LYS A 28 16.93 -10.53 22.66
CA LYS A 28 16.12 -9.68 21.77
C LYS A 28 16.51 -9.84 20.30
N LEU A 29 17.80 -9.90 19.99
CA LEU A 29 18.27 -10.16 18.62
C LEU A 29 17.76 -11.51 18.12
N GLN A 30 17.93 -12.56 18.94
CA GLN A 30 17.47 -13.91 18.63
C GLN A 30 15.95 -13.97 18.44
N ARG A 31 15.17 -13.33 19.32
CA ARG A 31 13.70 -13.26 19.20
C ARG A 31 13.25 -12.55 17.92
N ARG A 32 14.03 -11.59 17.43
CA ARG A 32 13.78 -10.85 16.18
C ARG A 32 14.36 -11.55 14.94
N GLY A 33 14.97 -12.73 15.08
CA GLY A 33 15.60 -13.47 13.99
C GLY A 33 16.84 -12.78 13.40
N ILE A 34 17.41 -11.80 14.08
CA ILE A 34 18.53 -11.01 13.57
C ILE A 34 19.80 -11.84 13.64
N ALA A 35 20.48 -12.00 12.50
CA ALA A 35 21.78 -12.65 12.44
C ALA A 35 22.86 -11.68 12.95
N TYR A 36 23.74 -12.16 13.83
CA TYR A 36 24.79 -11.34 14.41
C TYR A 36 26.01 -12.18 14.80
N THR A 37 27.17 -11.53 14.87
CA THR A 37 28.36 -12.04 15.56
C THR A 37 28.67 -11.18 16.77
N ALA A 38 29.31 -11.78 17.77
CA ALA A 38 29.69 -11.08 18.99
C ALA A 38 31.14 -11.42 19.34
N GLU A 39 31.98 -10.40 19.47
CA GLU A 39 33.40 -10.53 19.76
C GLU A 39 33.80 -9.70 20.99
N GLY A 40 34.77 -10.19 21.76
CA GLY A 40 35.22 -9.53 22.98
C GLY A 40 34.35 -9.83 24.21
N ARG A 41 34.65 -9.12 25.32
CA ARG A 41 33.99 -9.29 26.63
C ARG A 41 33.89 -7.95 27.37
N GLY A 42 32.91 -7.83 28.27
CA GLY A 42 32.70 -6.65 29.10
C GLY A 42 32.55 -5.38 28.26
N ALA A 43 33.25 -4.30 28.66
CA ALA A 43 33.23 -3.02 27.94
C ALA A 43 33.79 -3.09 26.51
N LYS A 44 34.52 -4.16 26.14
CA LYS A 44 35.07 -4.36 24.79
C LYS A 44 34.18 -5.24 23.91
N LEU A 45 32.99 -5.62 24.37
CA LEU A 45 32.04 -6.39 23.57
C LEU A 45 31.59 -5.58 22.35
N LYS A 46 31.85 -6.12 21.17
CA LYS A 46 31.34 -5.63 19.89
C LYS A 46 30.35 -6.63 19.32
N ILE A 47 29.19 -6.14 18.90
CA ILE A 47 28.14 -6.95 18.28
C ILE A 47 27.96 -6.44 16.86
N THR A 48 28.24 -7.27 15.88
CA THR A 48 28.05 -6.94 14.46
C THR A 48 26.75 -7.56 13.98
N ILE A 49 25.80 -6.72 13.58
CA ILE A 49 24.56 -7.16 12.96
C ILE A 49 24.88 -7.56 11.52
N GLN A 50 24.61 -8.82 11.17
CA GLN A 50 24.90 -9.38 9.85
C GLN A 50 23.70 -9.34 8.91
N SER A 51 22.49 -9.52 9.44
CA SER A 51 21.27 -9.44 8.66
C SER A 51 20.08 -9.18 9.57
N ILE A 52 19.21 -8.25 9.17
CA ILE A 52 17.95 -7.95 9.84
C ILE A 52 16.81 -8.53 8.98
N PRO A 53 16.01 -9.47 9.50
CA PRO A 53 14.87 -10.00 8.76
C PRO A 53 13.89 -8.90 8.40
N ASP A 54 13.32 -8.99 7.20
CA ASP A 54 12.24 -8.10 6.82
C ASP A 54 11.01 -8.33 7.71
N ARG A 55 10.64 -7.28 8.43
CA ARG A 55 9.54 -7.30 9.39
C ARG A 55 8.20 -7.07 8.70
N PHE A 56 8.19 -6.51 7.48
CA PHE A 56 6.98 -6.21 6.74
C PHE A 56 6.12 -7.45 6.47
N PRO A 57 6.63 -8.56 5.88
CA PRO A 57 5.84 -9.78 5.69
C PRO A 57 5.24 -10.33 6.98
N THR A 58 6.01 -10.29 8.07
CA THR A 58 5.55 -10.76 9.39
C THR A 58 4.39 -9.90 9.91
N TYR A 59 4.48 -8.58 9.73
CA TYR A 59 3.42 -7.65 10.11
C TYR A 59 2.16 -7.88 9.25
N CYS A 60 2.32 -8.04 7.93
CA CYS A 60 1.20 -8.33 7.02
C CYS A 60 0.46 -9.62 7.40
N ILE A 61 1.17 -10.68 7.78
CA ILE A 61 0.55 -11.94 8.20
C ILE A 61 -0.21 -11.78 9.52
N ARG A 62 0.43 -11.15 10.51
CA ARG A 62 -0.09 -11.13 11.88
C ARG A 62 -1.15 -10.06 12.11
N GLU A 63 -0.89 -8.86 11.64
CA GLU A 63 -1.72 -7.68 11.92
C GLU A 63 -2.69 -7.41 10.77
N LEU A 64 -2.26 -7.62 9.52
CA LEU A 64 -3.10 -7.39 8.33
C LEU A 64 -3.83 -8.66 7.81
N GLN A 65 -3.64 -9.80 8.48
CA GLN A 65 -4.30 -11.07 8.15
C GLN A 65 -4.11 -11.53 6.69
N PHE A 66 -2.92 -11.28 6.13
CA PHE A 66 -2.52 -11.87 4.85
C PHE A 66 -2.18 -13.35 5.00
N ALA A 67 -2.42 -14.13 3.94
CA ALA A 67 -2.00 -15.53 3.94
C ALA A 67 -0.45 -15.62 3.95
N PRO A 68 0.16 -16.58 4.65
CA PRO A 68 1.62 -16.71 4.72
C PRO A 68 2.33 -16.91 3.36
N ASN A 69 1.61 -17.39 2.35
CA ASN A 69 2.09 -17.58 0.98
C ASN A 69 1.72 -16.43 0.03
N SER A 70 1.29 -15.28 0.56
CA SER A 70 1.02 -14.09 -0.25
C SER A 70 2.30 -13.57 -0.89
N ASP A 71 2.16 -12.91 -2.03
CA ASP A 71 3.25 -12.20 -2.70
C ASP A 71 3.52 -10.86 -2.01
N PHE A 72 4.32 -10.88 -0.94
CA PHE A 72 4.60 -9.69 -0.13
C PHE A 72 5.41 -8.64 -0.88
N GLU A 73 6.09 -9.00 -1.97
CA GLU A 73 6.77 -8.04 -2.84
C GLU A 73 5.74 -7.10 -3.48
N LYS A 74 4.67 -7.67 -4.05
CA LYS A 74 3.58 -6.89 -4.65
C LYS A 74 2.80 -6.07 -3.63
N VAL A 75 2.55 -6.63 -2.44
CA VAL A 75 1.88 -5.90 -1.35
C VAL A 75 2.72 -4.69 -0.96
N ARG A 76 4.02 -4.88 -0.72
CA ARG A 76 4.96 -3.81 -0.38
C ARG A 76 4.99 -2.73 -1.45
N ASN A 77 5.16 -3.10 -2.71
CA ASN A 77 5.27 -2.12 -3.80
C ASN A 77 3.99 -1.29 -3.91
N LEU A 78 2.82 -1.93 -3.90
CA LEU A 78 1.55 -1.20 -3.91
C LEU A 78 1.42 -0.24 -2.72
N PHE A 79 1.70 -0.74 -1.50
CA PHE A 79 1.57 0.06 -0.28
C PHE A 79 2.55 1.22 -0.27
N TYR A 80 3.78 1.04 -0.76
CA TYR A 80 4.78 2.10 -0.83
C TYR A 80 4.26 3.29 -1.64
N TYR A 81 3.73 3.07 -2.85
CA TYR A 81 3.18 4.15 -3.66
C TYR A 81 1.92 4.75 -3.01
N CYS A 82 1.00 3.93 -2.49
CA CYS A 82 -0.20 4.44 -1.82
C CYS A 82 0.10 5.32 -0.59
N PHE A 83 1.17 5.04 0.16
CA PHE A 83 1.47 5.76 1.40
C PHE A 83 2.37 6.98 1.22
N ASN A 84 3.11 7.06 0.10
CA ASN A 84 4.04 8.15 -0.16
C ASN A 84 3.58 9.07 -1.31
N ASP A 85 2.51 8.70 -2.03
CA ASP A 85 1.87 9.51 -3.07
C ASP A 85 0.35 9.51 -2.87
N GLU A 86 -0.15 10.63 -2.34
CA GLU A 86 -1.58 10.81 -2.05
C GLU A 86 -2.44 10.71 -3.31
N GLU A 87 -1.96 11.26 -4.44
CA GLU A 87 -2.65 11.22 -5.73
C GLU A 87 -2.75 9.78 -6.23
N PHE A 88 -1.64 9.04 -6.17
CA PHE A 88 -1.63 7.61 -6.54
C PHE A 88 -2.66 6.81 -5.74
N PHE A 89 -2.79 7.06 -4.43
CA PHE A 89 -3.74 6.31 -3.60
C PHE A 89 -5.19 6.58 -4.03
N THR A 90 -5.49 7.75 -4.60
CA THR A 90 -6.83 8.06 -5.09
C THR A 90 -7.18 7.36 -6.41
N TYR A 91 -6.18 6.98 -7.23
CA TYR A 91 -6.41 6.41 -8.55
C TYR A 91 -7.27 5.15 -8.54
N PRO A 92 -8.06 4.88 -9.59
CA PRO A 92 -8.69 3.56 -9.75
C PRO A 92 -7.67 2.43 -9.84
N ASP A 93 -8.09 1.22 -9.47
CA ASP A 93 -7.20 0.04 -9.47
C ASP A 93 -6.56 -0.21 -10.85
N GLU A 94 -7.28 0.05 -11.94
CA GLU A 94 -6.74 -0.04 -13.30
C GLU A 94 -5.59 0.94 -13.54
N ARG A 95 -5.73 2.19 -13.09
CA ARG A 95 -4.70 3.21 -13.24
C ARG A 95 -3.51 2.95 -12.32
N LYS A 96 -3.75 2.47 -11.09
CA LYS A 96 -2.69 2.00 -10.19
C LYS A 96 -1.88 0.86 -10.80
N ALA A 97 -2.54 -0.13 -11.40
CA ALA A 97 -1.86 -1.24 -12.06
C ALA A 97 -0.99 -0.77 -13.22
N ALA A 98 -1.50 0.13 -14.08
CA ALA A 98 -0.72 0.71 -15.18
C ALA A 98 0.48 1.53 -14.69
N ALA A 99 0.29 2.39 -13.68
CA ALA A 99 1.37 3.19 -13.11
C ALA A 99 2.44 2.33 -12.44
N LEU A 100 2.07 1.26 -11.73
CA LEU A 100 3.04 0.31 -11.18
C LEU A 100 3.82 -0.42 -12.28
N GLU A 101 3.17 -0.82 -13.37
CA GLU A 101 3.83 -1.43 -14.52
C GLU A 101 4.86 -0.49 -15.18
N GLU A 102 4.52 0.80 -15.31
CA GLU A 102 5.44 1.84 -15.81
C GLU A 102 6.70 1.97 -14.92
N CYS A 103 6.58 1.68 -13.62
CA CYS A 103 7.68 1.64 -12.66
C CYS A 103 8.38 0.27 -12.55
N GLY A 104 8.02 -0.70 -13.40
CA GLY A 104 8.61 -2.05 -13.39
C GLY A 104 8.02 -3.00 -12.34
N HIS A 105 6.89 -2.64 -11.71
CA HIS A 105 6.23 -3.41 -10.66
C HIS A 105 4.94 -4.05 -11.18
N HIS A 106 4.97 -5.35 -11.46
CA HIS A 106 3.79 -6.04 -11.98
C HIS A 106 2.78 -6.40 -10.88
N VAL A 107 1.69 -5.63 -10.74
CA VAL A 107 0.57 -5.93 -9.84
C VAL A 107 -0.76 -5.83 -10.59
N SER A 108 -1.49 -6.94 -10.67
CA SER A 108 -2.80 -6.96 -11.35
C SER A 108 -3.84 -6.11 -10.62
N ARG A 109 -4.78 -5.53 -11.35
CA ARG A 109 -5.95 -4.82 -10.81
C ARG A 109 -6.68 -5.64 -9.73
N GLN A 110 -6.88 -6.95 -9.95
CA GLN A 110 -7.56 -7.84 -9.00
C GLN A 110 -6.75 -7.98 -7.71
N SER A 111 -5.42 -8.10 -7.81
CA SER A 111 -4.54 -8.14 -6.65
C SER A 111 -4.59 -6.83 -5.86
N ILE A 112 -4.55 -5.69 -6.55
CA ILE A 112 -4.66 -4.36 -5.92
C ILE A 112 -5.95 -4.26 -5.10
N ALA A 113 -7.09 -4.60 -5.70
CA ALA A 113 -8.38 -4.59 -5.02
C ALA A 113 -8.36 -5.44 -3.74
N VAL A 114 -7.82 -6.66 -3.81
CA VAL A 114 -7.72 -7.57 -2.66
C VAL A 114 -6.80 -7.01 -1.57
N TYR A 115 -5.65 -6.45 -1.95
CA TYR A 115 -4.66 -5.94 -0.99
C TYR A 115 -5.16 -4.68 -0.28
N LEU A 116 -5.78 -3.75 -1.02
CA LEU A 116 -6.37 -2.55 -0.41
C LEU A 116 -7.60 -2.89 0.42
N GLN A 117 -8.37 -3.93 0.06
CA GLN A 117 -9.52 -4.37 0.85
C GLN A 117 -9.12 -4.74 2.28
N LYS A 118 -7.93 -5.30 2.49
CA LYS A 118 -7.41 -5.59 3.85
C LYS A 118 -7.29 -4.33 4.72
N LEU A 119 -6.89 -3.20 4.14
CA LEU A 119 -6.78 -1.93 4.85
C LEU A 119 -8.17 -1.42 5.27
N TYR A 120 -9.18 -1.60 4.42
CA TYR A 120 -10.56 -1.21 4.70
C TYR A 120 -11.25 -2.14 5.70
N ASP A 121 -11.08 -3.45 5.57
CA ASP A 121 -11.71 -4.45 6.45
C ASP A 121 -11.24 -4.31 7.91
N LEU A 122 -9.98 -3.90 8.10
CA LEU A 122 -9.39 -3.65 9.41
C LEU A 122 -9.63 -2.22 9.91
N GLY A 123 -10.31 -1.38 9.12
CA GLY A 123 -10.61 0.00 9.48
C GLY A 123 -9.39 0.92 9.58
N LEU A 124 -8.24 0.53 8.99
CA LEU A 124 -7.06 1.39 8.93
C LEU A 124 -7.28 2.56 7.98
N TRP A 125 -7.97 2.31 6.86
CA TRP A 125 -8.52 3.33 5.98
C TRP A 125 -10.02 3.13 5.85
N SER A 126 -10.73 4.20 5.48
CA SER A 126 -12.11 4.17 5.04
C SER A 126 -12.23 4.75 3.65
N LYS A 127 -13.38 4.52 3.00
CA LYS A 127 -13.73 5.17 1.75
C LYS A 127 -14.53 6.42 2.07
N SER A 128 -14.07 7.58 1.60
CA SER A 128 -14.77 8.85 1.83
C SER A 128 -16.23 8.79 1.39
N SER A 129 -17.09 9.45 2.16
CA SER A 129 -18.50 9.64 1.80
C SER A 129 -18.75 10.93 1.03
N GLN A 130 -17.74 11.82 0.95
CA GLN A 130 -17.87 13.17 0.41
C GLN A 130 -16.94 13.43 -0.77
N GLU A 131 -15.70 12.94 -0.68
CA GLU A 131 -14.66 13.16 -1.68
C GLU A 131 -14.57 11.98 -2.66
N PHE A 132 -14.64 12.29 -3.96
CA PHE A 132 -14.61 11.29 -5.02
C PHE A 132 -13.74 11.75 -6.18
N VAL A 133 -12.98 10.81 -6.74
CA VAL A 133 -12.38 10.95 -8.07
C VAL A 133 -13.40 10.51 -9.12
N TYR A 134 -13.60 11.33 -10.14
CA TYR A 134 -14.48 11.06 -11.27
C TYR A 134 -13.63 10.78 -12.51
N TYR A 135 -14.03 9.79 -13.29
CA TYR A 135 -13.24 9.36 -14.44
C TYR A 135 -14.09 8.58 -15.44
N PHE A 136 -13.60 8.49 -16.66
CA PHE A 136 -14.12 7.63 -17.72
C PHE A 136 -13.15 6.48 -17.97
N ALA A 137 -13.69 5.26 -18.11
CA ALA A 137 -12.86 4.11 -18.44
C ALA A 137 -13.57 3.08 -19.34
N HIS A 138 -12.84 2.63 -20.37
CA HIS A 138 -13.24 1.52 -21.24
C HIS A 138 -12.00 0.94 -21.96
N GLY A 139 -11.89 -0.39 -22.05
CA GLY A 139 -10.86 -1.03 -22.90
C GLY A 139 -9.40 -0.67 -22.57
N GLY A 140 -9.08 -0.32 -21.32
CA GLY A 140 -7.73 0.12 -20.91
C GLY A 140 -7.50 1.63 -21.04
N VAL A 141 -8.46 2.37 -21.59
CA VAL A 141 -8.47 3.84 -21.58
C VAL A 141 -8.92 4.32 -20.20
N TYR A 142 -8.21 5.32 -19.68
CA TYR A 142 -8.54 6.08 -18.47
C TYR A 142 -8.45 7.56 -18.78
N ARG A 143 -9.51 8.31 -18.44
CA ARG A 143 -9.54 9.77 -18.58
C ARG A 143 -10.15 10.37 -17.32
N GLU A 144 -9.46 11.33 -16.73
CA GLU A 144 -9.99 12.08 -15.60
C GLU A 144 -11.15 12.98 -16.02
N ALA A 145 -12.06 13.19 -15.08
CA ALA A 145 -13.24 14.01 -15.26
C ALA A 145 -13.52 14.79 -13.99
N ASP A 146 -14.22 15.90 -14.13
CA ASP A 146 -14.83 16.54 -12.97
C ASP A 146 -16.21 15.94 -12.68
N LYS A 147 -16.77 16.35 -11.54
CA LYS A 147 -18.11 15.91 -11.10
C LYS A 147 -19.21 16.33 -12.07
N GLN A 148 -19.09 17.49 -12.71
CA GLN A 148 -20.10 18.01 -13.62
C GLN A 148 -20.17 17.13 -14.87
N GLU A 149 -19.03 16.87 -15.51
CA GLU A 149 -18.93 16.02 -16.68
C GLU A 149 -19.42 14.59 -16.40
N TYR A 150 -19.09 14.04 -15.22
CA TYR A 150 -19.62 12.75 -14.77
C TYR A 150 -21.16 12.73 -14.68
N LEU A 151 -21.76 13.80 -14.15
CA LEU A 151 -23.21 13.91 -14.02
C LEU A 151 -23.88 14.10 -15.38
N GLU A 152 -23.29 14.90 -16.26
CA GLU A 152 -23.74 15.11 -17.64
C GLU A 152 -23.74 13.78 -18.42
N ALA A 153 -22.68 12.97 -18.30
CA ALA A 153 -22.62 11.67 -18.95
C ALA A 153 -23.72 10.71 -18.47
N TRP A 154 -24.03 10.69 -17.17
CA TRP A 154 -25.16 9.90 -16.67
C TRP A 154 -26.50 10.44 -17.12
N HIS A 155 -26.68 11.76 -17.15
CA HIS A 155 -27.88 12.39 -17.67
C HIS A 155 -28.13 11.98 -19.13
N ASP A 156 -27.12 12.09 -19.99
CA ASP A 156 -27.20 11.67 -21.38
C ASP A 156 -27.49 10.18 -21.53
N TYR A 157 -26.80 9.33 -20.74
CA TYR A 157 -27.04 7.89 -20.77
C TYR A 157 -28.51 7.56 -20.49
N TRP A 158 -29.10 8.17 -19.46
CA TRP A 158 -30.50 7.91 -19.10
C TRP A 158 -31.46 8.51 -20.11
N GLY A 159 -31.19 9.71 -20.61
CA GLY A 159 -31.98 10.35 -21.66
C GLY A 159 -32.02 9.53 -22.95
N TRP A 160 -30.86 9.11 -23.45
CA TRP A 160 -30.79 8.23 -24.63
C TRP A 160 -31.37 6.85 -24.37
N LYS A 161 -31.21 6.31 -23.15
CA LYS A 161 -31.84 5.03 -22.80
C LYS A 161 -33.36 5.12 -22.86
N GLU A 162 -33.95 6.25 -22.45
CA GLU A 162 -35.39 6.48 -22.58
C GLU A 162 -35.80 6.65 -24.05
N GLU A 163 -35.07 7.48 -24.81
CA GLU A 163 -35.32 7.76 -26.23
C GLU A 163 -35.26 6.49 -27.11
N PHE A 164 -34.26 5.63 -26.88
CA PHE A 164 -34.03 4.41 -27.66
C PHE A 164 -34.64 3.16 -27.00
N GLY A 165 -35.66 3.31 -26.15
CA GLY A 165 -36.42 2.18 -25.60
C GLY A 165 -35.61 1.18 -24.78
N GLY A 166 -34.48 1.60 -24.22
CA GLY A 166 -33.59 0.76 -23.42
C GLY A 166 -32.54 -0.03 -24.22
N GLU A 167 -32.37 0.21 -25.52
CA GLU A 167 -31.41 -0.51 -26.36
C GLU A 167 -29.94 -0.17 -26.04
N LEU A 168 -29.35 -0.91 -25.10
CA LEU A 168 -27.96 -0.71 -24.66
C LEU A 168 -26.93 -0.85 -25.80
N LYS A 169 -27.24 -1.60 -26.87
CA LYS A 169 -26.34 -1.72 -28.04
C LYS A 169 -26.19 -0.42 -28.83
N ILE A 170 -27.11 0.53 -28.65
CA ILE A 170 -27.08 1.86 -29.27
C ILE A 170 -26.50 2.86 -28.26
N VAL A 171 -27.06 2.89 -27.05
CA VAL A 171 -26.71 3.87 -26.02
C VAL A 171 -25.25 3.74 -25.57
N CYS A 172 -24.75 2.52 -25.39
CA CYS A 172 -23.38 2.29 -24.93
C CYS A 172 -22.33 2.82 -25.91
N PRO A 173 -22.36 2.51 -27.22
CA PRO A 173 -21.48 3.14 -28.20
C PRO A 173 -21.55 4.67 -28.21
N MET A 174 -22.74 5.27 -28.08
CA MET A 174 -22.87 6.74 -28.05
C MET A 174 -22.18 7.37 -26.84
N ILE A 175 -22.26 6.74 -25.67
CA ILE A 175 -21.53 7.19 -24.49
C ILE A 175 -20.02 7.05 -24.70
N LEU A 176 -19.58 5.91 -25.24
CA LEU A 176 -18.17 5.67 -25.52
C LEU A 176 -17.61 6.67 -26.53
N GLU A 177 -18.36 7.00 -27.58
CA GLU A 177 -17.97 7.97 -28.61
C GLU A 177 -17.92 9.40 -28.07
N LYS A 178 -18.87 9.79 -27.21
CA LYS A 178 -18.93 11.16 -26.68
C LYS A 178 -17.92 11.41 -25.56
N TYR A 179 -17.69 10.43 -24.69
CA TYR A 179 -16.96 10.63 -23.43
C TYR A 179 -15.63 9.86 -23.33
N ASP A 180 -15.28 9.08 -24.36
CA ASP A 180 -14.10 8.20 -24.42
C ASP A 180 -14.05 7.14 -23.31
N GLY A 181 -15.21 6.77 -22.77
CA GLY A 181 -15.33 5.74 -21.75
C GLY A 181 -16.67 5.77 -21.02
N PHE A 182 -16.84 4.85 -20.07
CA PHE A 182 -18.02 4.88 -19.19
C PHE A 182 -17.75 5.72 -17.93
N PRO A 183 -18.71 6.57 -17.51
CA PRO A 183 -18.56 7.38 -16.31
C PRO A 183 -18.48 6.49 -15.06
N ARG A 184 -17.44 6.72 -14.25
CA ARG A 184 -17.17 6.02 -13.00
C ARG A 184 -16.80 7.04 -11.92
N LYS A 185 -16.99 6.63 -10.67
CA LYS A 185 -16.52 7.38 -9.51
C LYS A 185 -15.88 6.45 -8.49
N GLN A 186 -14.85 6.94 -7.81
CA GLN A 186 -14.18 6.23 -6.73
C GLN A 186 -14.06 7.14 -5.52
N ALA A 187 -14.45 6.64 -4.35
CA ALA A 187 -14.26 7.37 -3.10
C ALA A 187 -12.77 7.49 -2.77
N VAL A 188 -12.36 8.68 -2.32
CA VAL A 188 -10.98 8.92 -1.86
C VAL A 188 -10.72 8.12 -0.57
N PRO A 189 -9.58 7.42 -0.44
CA PRO A 189 -9.20 6.76 0.81
C PRO A 189 -8.91 7.77 1.92
N GLU A 190 -9.47 7.56 3.11
CA GLU A 190 -9.24 8.39 4.29
C GLU A 190 -8.60 7.56 5.40
N ALA A 191 -7.48 8.02 5.94
CA ALA A 191 -6.81 7.34 7.06
C ALA A 191 -7.65 7.46 8.33
N ASN A 192 -7.82 6.35 9.04
CA ASN A 192 -8.54 6.36 10.31
C ASN A 192 -7.67 6.94 11.43
N ALA A 193 -8.05 8.11 11.94
CA ALA A 193 -7.32 8.79 13.01
C ALA A 193 -7.21 7.97 14.31
N MET A 194 -8.15 7.05 14.57
CA MET A 194 -8.08 6.18 15.76
C MET A 194 -7.01 5.10 15.64
N GLU A 195 -6.62 4.74 14.42
CA GLU A 195 -5.64 3.69 14.11
C GLU A 195 -4.28 4.28 13.71
N GLN A 196 -4.03 5.56 14.03
CA GLN A 196 -2.85 6.28 13.58
C GLN A 196 -1.54 5.58 13.94
N GLU A 197 -1.43 4.95 15.12
CA GLU A 197 -0.23 4.20 15.52
C GLU A 197 0.00 2.97 14.64
N ALA A 198 -1.05 2.21 14.32
CA ALA A 198 -0.97 1.05 13.43
C ALA A 198 -0.62 1.47 12.00
N ILE A 199 -1.26 2.54 11.51
CA ILE A 199 -1.00 3.13 10.19
C ILE A 199 0.47 3.57 10.08
N GLN A 200 0.97 4.34 11.04
CA GLN A 200 2.35 4.82 11.03
C GLN A 200 3.36 3.66 11.11
N THR A 201 3.04 2.61 11.88
CA THR A 201 3.85 1.39 11.92
C THR A 201 3.88 0.71 10.55
N LEU A 202 2.73 0.56 9.88
CA LEU A 202 2.64 -0.03 8.56
C LEU A 202 3.42 0.77 7.51
N ILE A 203 3.29 2.10 7.51
CA ILE A 203 4.04 2.98 6.61
C ILE A 203 5.55 2.80 6.81
N ALA A 204 6.02 2.88 8.06
CA ALA A 204 7.45 2.73 8.37
C ALA A 204 8.00 1.37 7.92
N LEU A 205 7.28 0.28 8.18
CA LEU A 205 7.68 -1.06 7.76
C LEU A 205 7.67 -1.24 6.25
N THR A 206 6.69 -0.64 5.56
CA THR A 206 6.60 -0.66 4.10
C THR A 206 7.81 0.05 3.48
N ASN A 207 8.15 1.24 3.98
CA ASN A 207 9.29 2.02 3.50
C ASN A 207 10.61 1.29 3.77
N GLU A 208 10.82 0.75 4.98
CA GLU A 208 12.02 -0.06 5.30
C GLU A 208 12.16 -1.27 4.35
N SER A 209 11.06 -1.97 4.08
CA SER A 209 11.07 -3.12 3.17
C SER A 209 11.36 -2.72 1.72
N TYR A 210 10.83 -1.58 1.26
CA TYR A 210 11.03 -1.09 -0.11
C TYR A 210 12.46 -0.59 -0.33
N GLU A 211 12.98 0.22 0.60
CA GLU A 211 14.37 0.70 0.59
C GLU A 211 15.37 -0.46 0.63
N ARG A 212 15.11 -1.52 1.42
CA ARG A 212 15.96 -2.72 1.41
C ARG A 212 16.00 -3.41 0.03
N ALA A 213 14.92 -3.36 -0.74
CA ALA A 213 14.80 -4.06 -2.01
C ALA A 213 15.35 -3.26 -3.19
N TYR A 214 15.27 -1.93 -3.15
CA TYR A 214 15.56 -1.06 -4.30
C TYR A 214 16.51 0.12 -4.01
N GLY A 215 16.93 0.33 -2.75
CA GLY A 215 17.90 1.35 -2.33
C GLY A 215 19.32 0.83 -2.26
#